data_AF-A0A8S9V7F5-F1
#
_entry.id   AF-A0A8S9V7F5-F1
#
_cell.length_a   1.000
_cell.length_b   1.000
_cell.length_c   1.000
_cell.angle_alpha   90.00
_cell.angle_beta   90.00
_cell.angle_gamma   90.00
#
_symmetry.space_group_name_H-M   'P 1'
#
loop_
_entity.id
_entity.type
_entity.pdbx_description
1 polymer ?
#
loop_
_entity_poly.entity_id
_entity_poly.type
_entity_poly.pdbx_seq_one_letter_code
_entity_poly.pdbx_strand_id
1 'polypeptide(L)'
;MSKRRVVSADLNDDEESYQHSSVVPVPIFAPILPPKLSSISHEALVKWKKRRVEYEAKMRARCRSSGEDYNLVTQGVKESFDLNLLSTFCSLRLRKDVADVTEDQPIAEVTALLGKVKNDDLPDIKALFARELQMDLKETDVDARVLSYFQRFAEIVLEHGLEEVFSGIDGETEKCKRLMSSLDPPVLKEDVKNAVRWTHKEAAK
;
A
#
# COMPACT_ATOMS: atom_id res chain seq x y z
N MET A 1 -60.07 19.00 -69.26
CA MET A 1 -60.21 20.45 -69.59
C MET A 1 -59.38 21.28 -68.61
N SER A 2 -59.23 22.59 -68.87
CA SER A 2 -58.75 23.65 -67.96
C SER A 2 -59.35 23.58 -66.53
N LYS A 3 -58.81 24.17 -65.44
CA LYS A 3 -57.59 24.98 -65.12
C LYS A 3 -57.56 25.26 -63.59
N ARG A 4 -56.36 25.49 -63.00
CA ARG A 4 -56.08 26.37 -61.80
C ARG A 4 -56.79 26.00 -60.46
N ARG A 5 -56.44 26.53 -59.27
CA ARG A 5 -55.21 26.98 -58.53
C ARG A 5 -55.68 26.98 -57.03
N VAL A 6 -54.94 26.51 -56.02
CA VAL A 6 -54.02 27.29 -55.14
C VAL A 6 -54.66 28.61 -54.62
N VAL A 7 -54.74 29.01 -53.34
CA VAL A 7 -54.33 28.53 -51.98
C VAL A 7 -55.58 28.62 -51.04
N SER A 8 -55.62 28.35 -49.73
CA SER A 8 -54.70 27.83 -48.67
C SER A 8 -55.55 27.33 -47.48
N ALA A 9 -54.94 26.63 -46.50
CA ALA A 9 -55.38 26.61 -45.11
C ALA A 9 -54.17 26.32 -44.21
N ASP A 10 -53.78 27.29 -43.37
CA ASP A 10 -52.73 27.11 -42.38
C ASP A 10 -53.22 26.18 -41.25
N LEU A 11 -52.45 25.14 -40.96
CA LEU A 11 -52.44 24.49 -39.66
C LEU A 11 -50.98 24.22 -39.30
N ASN A 12 -50.50 24.96 -38.31
CA ASN A 12 -49.16 24.78 -37.75
C ASN A 12 -49.09 23.42 -37.06
N ASP A 13 -48.04 22.66 -37.34
CA ASP A 13 -47.67 21.46 -36.59
C ASP A 13 -46.15 21.54 -36.35
N ASP A 14 -45.77 22.48 -35.48
CA ASP A 14 -44.40 22.62 -34.98
C ASP A 14 -44.14 21.46 -34.01
N GLU A 15 -43.74 20.30 -34.55
CA GLU A 15 -43.28 19.15 -33.77
C GLU A 15 -41.94 19.49 -33.10
N GLU A 16 -42.03 20.15 -31.94
CA GLU A 16 -40.87 20.58 -31.15
C GLU A 16 -40.09 19.35 -30.64
N SER A 17 -39.07 18.98 -31.41
CA SER A 17 -38.20 17.85 -31.14
C SER A 17 -37.50 18.04 -29.80
N TYR A 18 -37.97 17.32 -28.78
CA TYR A 18 -37.32 17.21 -27.48
C TYR A 18 -35.96 16.51 -27.64
N GLN A 19 -34.93 17.29 -27.99
CA GLN A 19 -33.54 16.92 -27.77
C GLN A 19 -33.31 16.83 -26.26
N HIS A 20 -33.65 15.68 -25.69
CA HIS A 20 -33.21 15.26 -24.38
C HIS A 20 -31.69 15.04 -24.46
N SER A 21 -30.94 16.14 -24.37
CA SER A 21 -29.50 16.14 -24.20
C SER A 21 -29.23 15.44 -22.87
N SER A 22 -28.97 14.14 -22.93
CA SER A 22 -28.54 13.36 -21.79
C SER A 22 -27.19 13.91 -21.35
N VAL A 23 -27.22 14.82 -20.37
CA VAL A 23 -26.02 15.30 -19.69
C VAL A 23 -25.46 14.09 -18.95
N VAL A 24 -24.58 13.36 -19.62
CA VAL A 24 -23.84 12.23 -19.05
C VAL A 24 -23.14 12.80 -17.83
N PRO A 25 -23.42 12.33 -16.60
CA PRO A 25 -22.78 12.87 -15.41
C PRO A 25 -21.28 12.66 -15.55
N VAL A 26 -20.52 13.75 -15.71
CA VAL A 26 -19.06 13.67 -15.72
C VAL A 26 -18.65 13.09 -14.37
N PRO A 27 -17.96 11.94 -14.33
CA PRO A 27 -17.60 11.34 -13.06
C PRO A 27 -16.79 12.33 -12.22
N ILE A 28 -17.19 12.53 -10.96
CA ILE A 28 -16.44 13.37 -10.03
C ILE A 28 -15.17 12.61 -9.66
N PHE A 29 -14.13 12.75 -10.48
CA PHE A 29 -12.81 12.17 -10.22
C PHE A 29 -12.18 12.89 -9.04
N ALA A 30 -12.25 12.28 -7.85
CA ALA A 30 -11.49 12.72 -6.70
C ALA A 30 -9.99 12.71 -7.07
N PRO A 31 -9.24 13.80 -6.87
CA PRO A 31 -7.85 13.88 -7.27
C PRO A 31 -7.01 12.86 -6.49
N ILE A 32 -6.20 12.07 -7.19
CA ILE A 32 -5.28 11.10 -6.57
C ILE A 32 -4.14 11.90 -5.92
N LEU A 33 -4.24 12.14 -4.61
CA LEU A 33 -3.28 12.97 -3.89
C LEU A 33 -1.96 12.22 -3.63
N PRO A 34 -0.79 12.82 -3.96
CA PRO A 34 0.51 12.25 -3.63
C PRO A 34 0.79 12.32 -2.12
N PRO A 35 1.41 11.29 -1.52
CA PRO A 35 1.66 11.28 -0.08
C PRO A 35 2.83 12.18 0.28
N LYS A 36 2.62 13.03 1.29
CA LYS A 36 3.70 13.82 1.91
C LYS A 36 4.40 13.07 3.03
N LEU A 37 5.68 13.43 3.24
CA LEU A 37 6.59 12.95 4.25
C LEU A 37 7.23 14.14 4.97
N SER A 38 6.84 14.34 6.23
CA SER A 38 7.25 15.47 7.08
C SER A 38 8.20 15.09 8.21
N SER A 39 8.49 13.80 8.38
CA SER A 39 9.41 13.28 9.41
C SER A 39 10.01 11.95 8.98
N ILE A 40 11.22 11.67 9.45
CA ILE A 40 11.90 10.36 9.31
C ILE A 40 11.70 9.44 10.53
N SER A 41 10.71 9.71 11.40
CA SER A 41 10.34 8.74 12.42
C SER A 41 9.87 7.43 11.77
N HIS A 42 10.16 6.29 12.40
CA HIS A 42 9.83 4.97 11.84
C HIS A 42 8.35 4.86 11.44
N GLU A 43 7.46 5.30 12.31
CA GLU A 43 6.01 5.36 12.05
C GLU A 43 5.67 6.22 10.81
N ALA A 44 6.27 7.40 10.68
CA ALA A 44 6.04 8.27 9.52
C ALA A 44 6.51 7.61 8.21
N LEU A 45 7.66 6.93 8.24
CA LEU A 45 8.20 6.17 7.11
C LEU A 45 7.32 4.97 6.74
N VAL A 46 6.87 4.16 7.71
CA VAL A 46 5.95 3.02 7.49
C VAL A 46 4.65 3.53 6.86
N LYS A 47 4.05 4.57 7.47
CA LYS A 47 2.79 5.16 7.01
C LYS A 47 2.94 5.78 5.62
N TRP A 48 4.12 6.35 5.29
CA TRP A 48 4.42 6.86 3.96
C TRP A 48 4.63 5.74 2.93
N LYS A 49 5.42 4.69 3.23
CA LYS A 49 5.63 3.51 2.37
C LYS A 49 4.29 2.86 1.99
N LYS A 50 3.40 2.62 2.97
CA LYS A 50 2.03 2.12 2.72
C LYS A 50 1.26 3.04 1.74
N ARG A 51 1.16 4.37 2.02
CA ARG A 51 0.48 5.33 1.14
C ARG A 51 1.11 5.50 -0.25
N ARG A 52 2.44 5.39 -0.37
CA ARG A 52 3.19 5.56 -1.63
C ARG A 52 2.90 4.41 -2.60
N VAL A 53 2.89 3.17 -2.10
CA VAL A 53 2.50 2.00 -2.90
C VAL A 53 1.06 2.15 -3.42
N GLU A 54 0.11 2.56 -2.58
CA GLU A 54 -1.28 2.80 -3.01
C GLU A 54 -1.39 3.93 -4.04
N TYR A 55 -0.69 5.05 -3.81
CA TYR A 55 -0.67 6.20 -4.72
C TYR A 55 -0.20 5.78 -6.11
N GLU A 56 0.95 5.11 -6.19
CA GLU A 56 1.50 4.67 -7.46
C GLU A 56 0.65 3.59 -8.13
N ALA A 57 0.01 2.68 -7.37
CA ALA A 57 -0.95 1.72 -7.92
C ALA A 57 -2.15 2.43 -8.58
N LYS A 58 -2.70 3.46 -7.92
CA LYS A 58 -3.78 4.30 -8.45
C LYS A 58 -3.33 5.09 -9.69
N MET A 59 -2.12 5.65 -9.69
CA MET A 59 -1.55 6.35 -10.85
C MET A 59 -1.31 5.41 -12.03
N ARG A 60 -0.75 4.20 -11.82
CA ARG A 60 -0.62 3.17 -12.88
C ARG A 60 -1.99 2.75 -13.43
N ALA A 61 -3.03 2.67 -12.59
CA ALA A 61 -4.39 2.38 -13.04
C ALA A 61 -4.98 3.50 -13.91
N ARG A 62 -4.80 4.77 -13.50
CA ARG A 62 -5.16 5.94 -14.30
C ARG A 62 -4.49 5.89 -15.68
N CYS A 63 -3.17 5.74 -15.73
CA CYS A 63 -2.40 5.71 -16.99
C CYS A 63 -2.89 4.61 -17.96
N ARG A 64 -3.25 3.42 -17.46
CA ARG A 64 -3.84 2.35 -18.27
C ARG A 64 -5.21 2.73 -18.86
N SER A 65 -5.98 3.59 -18.21
CA SER A 65 -7.30 4.04 -18.67
C SER A 65 -7.27 5.27 -19.57
N SER A 66 -6.29 6.16 -19.38
CA SER A 66 -6.17 7.45 -20.10
C SER A 66 -5.15 7.45 -21.24
N GLY A 67 -4.19 6.52 -21.23
CA GLY A 67 -3.04 6.54 -22.14
C GLY A 67 -1.94 7.54 -21.74
N GLU A 68 -2.04 8.16 -20.57
CA GLU A 68 -1.04 9.11 -20.06
C GLU A 68 0.30 8.42 -19.72
N ASP A 69 1.42 9.11 -19.93
CA ASP A 69 2.75 8.64 -19.50
C ASP A 69 2.87 8.72 -17.97
N TYR A 70 3.10 7.56 -17.34
CA TYR A 70 3.24 7.41 -15.91
C TYR A 70 4.29 8.35 -15.29
N ASN A 71 5.41 8.58 -15.96
CA ASN A 71 6.52 9.41 -15.44
C ASN A 71 6.20 10.91 -15.51
N LEU A 72 5.27 11.32 -16.39
CA LEU A 72 4.84 12.71 -16.52
C LEU A 72 3.69 13.07 -15.57
N VAL A 73 2.82 12.11 -15.24
CA VAL A 73 1.66 12.37 -14.36
C VAL A 73 1.86 11.96 -12.90
N THR A 74 2.86 11.14 -12.59
CA THR A 74 3.16 10.68 -11.23
C THR A 74 4.19 11.57 -10.57
N GLN A 75 3.88 12.08 -9.39
CA GLN A 75 4.82 12.88 -8.61
C GLN A 75 6.01 12.03 -8.16
N GLY A 76 7.23 12.55 -8.31
CA GLY A 76 8.46 11.91 -7.84
C GLY A 76 8.47 11.69 -6.32
N VAL A 77 9.48 10.96 -5.87
CA VAL A 77 9.73 10.71 -4.47
C VAL A 77 10.35 11.93 -3.81
N LYS A 78 11.24 12.68 -4.49
CA LYS A 78 11.79 13.93 -3.96
C LYS A 78 10.69 14.92 -3.55
N GLU A 79 9.68 15.15 -4.37
CA GLU A 79 8.56 16.06 -4.05
C GLU A 79 7.58 15.47 -3.02
N SER A 80 7.74 14.21 -2.60
CA SER A 80 6.98 13.69 -1.45
C SER A 80 7.50 14.25 -0.13
N PHE A 81 8.76 14.67 -0.05
CA PHE A 81 9.32 15.26 1.17
C PHE A 81 8.88 16.71 1.33
N ASP A 82 8.74 17.17 2.56
CA ASP A 82 8.73 18.61 2.85
C ASP A 82 10.09 19.21 2.49
N LEU A 83 10.13 20.42 1.91
CA LEU A 83 11.35 20.99 1.31
C LEU A 83 12.56 21.02 2.27
N ASN A 84 12.34 21.46 3.51
CA ASN A 84 13.38 21.50 4.54
C ASN A 84 13.84 20.09 4.96
N LEU A 85 12.92 19.11 4.96
CA LEU A 85 13.25 17.72 5.23
C LEU A 85 14.07 17.12 4.09
N LEU A 86 13.69 17.36 2.83
CA LEU A 86 14.41 16.88 1.65
C LEU A 86 15.86 17.38 1.66
N SER A 87 16.06 18.68 1.82
CA SER A 87 17.40 19.29 1.88
C SER A 87 18.23 18.68 3.02
N THR A 88 17.69 18.63 4.23
CA THR A 88 18.38 18.05 5.40
C THR A 88 18.70 16.56 5.20
N PHE A 89 17.78 15.80 4.61
CA PHE A 89 17.93 14.37 4.33
C PHE A 89 19.03 14.12 3.29
N CYS A 90 19.02 14.84 2.16
CA CYS A 90 20.05 14.74 1.13
C CYS A 90 21.44 15.11 1.68
N SER A 91 21.56 16.21 2.43
CA SER A 91 22.84 16.64 2.99
C SER A 91 23.38 15.69 4.07
N LEU A 92 22.55 15.25 5.02
CA LEU A 92 23.02 14.44 6.16
C LEU A 92 23.12 12.94 5.88
N ARG A 93 22.18 12.37 5.09
CA ARG A 93 22.17 10.93 4.78
C ARG A 93 22.90 10.61 3.48
N LEU A 94 22.53 11.28 2.39
CA LEU A 94 23.07 10.99 1.06
C LEU A 94 24.40 11.71 0.79
N ARG A 95 24.77 12.70 1.60
CA ARG A 95 25.96 13.57 1.45
C ARG A 95 26.04 14.22 0.08
N LYS A 96 24.89 14.68 -0.43
CA LYS A 96 24.72 15.30 -1.74
C LYS A 96 23.83 16.54 -1.66
N ASP A 97 23.94 17.42 -2.66
CA ASP A 97 22.90 18.42 -2.91
C ASP A 97 21.63 17.76 -3.50
N VAL A 98 20.47 18.42 -3.35
CA VAL A 98 19.18 17.93 -3.88
C VAL A 98 19.19 17.82 -5.41
N ALA A 99 19.98 18.65 -6.10
CA ALA A 99 20.16 18.58 -7.54
C ALA A 99 20.87 17.29 -8.00
N ASP A 100 21.83 16.79 -7.22
CA ASP A 100 22.67 15.61 -7.54
C ASP A 100 22.03 14.26 -7.12
N VAL A 101 20.84 14.30 -6.53
CA VAL A 101 20.10 13.15 -6.00
C VAL A 101 19.07 12.66 -7.02
N THR A 102 19.18 11.38 -7.41
CA THR A 102 18.17 10.70 -8.24
C THR A 102 16.97 10.25 -7.39
N GLU A 103 15.82 9.98 -8.01
CA GLU A 103 14.60 9.53 -7.31
C GLU A 103 14.80 8.22 -6.52
N ASP A 104 15.69 7.33 -6.99
CA ASP A 104 15.97 6.05 -6.34
C ASP A 104 16.74 6.18 -5.03
N GLN A 105 17.58 7.22 -4.87
CA GLN A 105 18.42 7.35 -3.68
C GLN A 105 17.62 7.60 -2.39
N PRO A 106 16.61 8.49 -2.36
CA PRO A 106 15.70 8.60 -1.23
C PRO A 106 14.91 7.31 -0.96
N ILE A 107 14.50 6.57 -1.99
CA ILE A 107 13.80 5.28 -1.83
C ILE A 107 14.71 4.27 -1.12
N ALA A 108 15.96 4.15 -1.57
CA ALA A 108 16.94 3.24 -0.99
C ALA A 108 17.23 3.58 0.49
N GLU A 109 17.47 4.85 0.81
CA GLU A 109 17.74 5.30 2.19
C GLU A 109 16.51 5.18 3.10
N VAL A 110 15.30 5.45 2.61
CA VAL A 110 14.05 5.19 3.36
C VAL A 110 13.84 3.69 3.60
N THR A 111 14.19 2.85 2.63
CA THR A 111 14.12 1.38 2.78
C THR A 111 15.14 0.90 3.81
N ALA A 112 16.39 1.38 3.76
CA ALA A 112 17.42 1.09 4.74
C ALA A 112 17.07 1.60 6.16
N LEU A 113 16.33 2.71 6.27
CA LEU A 113 15.80 3.19 7.54
C LEU A 113 14.70 2.27 8.12
N LEU A 114 13.87 1.68 7.26
CA LEU A 114 12.79 0.79 7.67
C LEU A 114 13.25 -0.64 7.97
N GLY A 115 14.35 -1.08 7.38
CA GLY A 115 14.96 -2.39 7.68
C GLY A 115 15.63 -2.46 9.05
N LYS A 116 15.99 -1.30 9.62
CA LYS A 116 16.68 -1.18 10.91
C LYS A 116 15.72 -1.16 12.09
N VAL A 117 16.15 -1.80 13.17
CA VAL A 117 15.50 -1.76 14.47
C VAL A 117 15.48 -0.32 14.98
N LYS A 118 14.33 0.11 15.50
CA LYS A 118 14.13 1.47 15.99
C LYS A 118 15.16 1.82 17.09
N ASN A 119 15.95 2.87 16.86
CA ASN A 119 17.03 3.33 17.74
C ASN A 119 18.16 2.31 18.01
N ASP A 120 18.30 1.27 17.17
CA ASP A 120 19.16 0.11 17.42
C ASP A 120 18.84 -0.65 18.75
N ASP A 121 17.67 -0.37 19.36
CA ASP A 121 17.20 -0.94 20.62
C ASP A 121 16.23 -2.09 20.34
N LEU A 122 16.72 -3.33 20.48
CA LEU A 122 15.95 -4.52 20.17
C LEU A 122 14.88 -4.76 21.26
N PRO A 123 13.57 -4.63 20.95
CA PRO A 123 12.53 -4.94 21.92
C PRO A 123 12.58 -6.42 22.28
N ASP A 124 11.94 -6.81 23.39
CA ASP A 124 11.66 -8.23 23.63
C ASP A 124 10.70 -8.75 22.54
N ILE A 125 11.29 -9.33 21.48
CA ILE A 125 10.59 -9.89 20.33
C ILE A 125 9.56 -10.94 20.79
N LYS A 126 9.86 -11.72 21.84
CA LYS A 126 8.95 -12.76 22.31
C LYS A 126 7.72 -12.15 22.97
N ALA A 127 7.90 -11.16 23.84
CA ALA A 127 6.79 -10.43 24.46
C ALA A 127 6.01 -9.59 23.43
N LEU A 128 6.70 -8.98 22.47
CA LEU A 128 6.10 -8.19 21.39
C LEU A 128 5.13 -9.03 20.55
N PHE A 129 5.61 -10.15 20.00
CA PHE A 129 4.78 -11.02 19.17
C PHE A 129 3.66 -11.69 19.99
N ALA A 130 3.92 -12.11 21.23
CA ALA A 130 2.87 -12.64 22.11
C ALA A 130 1.76 -11.62 22.42
N ARG A 131 2.05 -10.31 22.35
CA ARG A 131 1.07 -9.22 22.53
C ARG A 131 0.32 -8.87 21.25
N GLU A 132 1.04 -8.73 20.12
CA GLU A 132 0.51 -8.08 18.92
C GLU A 132 0.14 -9.04 17.79
N LEU A 133 0.66 -10.27 17.79
CA LEU A 133 0.32 -11.31 16.83
C LEU A 133 -0.72 -12.25 17.44
N GLN A 134 -2.00 -11.87 17.29
CA GLN A 134 -3.14 -12.63 17.77
C GLN A 134 -3.95 -13.17 16.58
N MET A 135 -4.40 -14.42 16.66
CA MET A 135 -5.29 -15.00 15.65
C MET A 135 -6.74 -14.56 15.92
N ASP A 136 -7.44 -14.04 14.91
CA ASP A 136 -8.84 -13.66 15.08
C ASP A 136 -9.75 -14.89 15.08
N LEU A 137 -10.08 -15.38 16.28
CA LEU A 137 -10.96 -16.53 16.47
C LEU A 137 -12.44 -16.24 16.18
N LYS A 138 -12.81 -14.99 15.83
CA LYS A 138 -14.17 -14.65 15.35
C LYS A 138 -14.33 -14.94 13.87
N GLU A 139 -13.24 -14.94 13.10
CA GLU A 139 -13.29 -15.36 11.71
C GLU A 139 -13.53 -16.88 11.63
N THR A 140 -14.59 -17.22 10.91
CA THR A 140 -15.08 -18.59 10.70
C THR A 140 -14.41 -19.26 9.51
N ASP A 141 -13.99 -18.49 8.51
CA ASP A 141 -13.22 -18.98 7.36
C ASP A 141 -11.75 -19.21 7.78
N VAL A 142 -11.31 -20.47 7.67
CA VAL A 142 -9.97 -20.86 8.14
C VAL A 142 -8.87 -20.25 7.27
N ASP A 143 -9.07 -20.16 5.96
CA ASP A 143 -8.06 -19.65 5.03
C ASP A 143 -7.92 -18.13 5.17
N ALA A 144 -9.04 -17.40 5.30
CA ALA A 144 -9.04 -15.98 5.61
C ALA A 144 -8.32 -15.69 6.94
N ARG A 145 -8.65 -16.44 8.00
CA ARG A 145 -8.04 -16.28 9.32
C ARG A 145 -6.53 -16.53 9.33
N VAL A 146 -6.07 -17.57 8.63
CA VAL A 146 -4.63 -17.85 8.47
C VAL A 146 -3.96 -16.74 7.66
N LEU A 147 -4.55 -16.31 6.56
CA LEU A 147 -4.00 -15.23 5.73
C LEU A 147 -3.84 -13.92 6.53
N SER A 148 -4.87 -13.51 7.28
CA SER A 148 -4.81 -12.32 8.14
C SER A 148 -3.79 -12.44 9.27
N TYR A 149 -3.58 -13.64 9.83
CA TYR A 149 -2.51 -13.88 10.82
C TYR A 149 -1.11 -13.66 10.22
N PHE A 150 -0.84 -14.16 9.01
CA PHE A 150 0.43 -13.92 8.32
C PHE A 150 0.59 -12.46 7.85
N GLN A 151 -0.49 -11.80 7.45
CA GLN A 151 -0.49 -10.36 7.17
C GLN A 151 -0.10 -9.57 8.43
N ARG A 152 -0.71 -9.88 9.59
CA ARG A 152 -0.38 -9.22 10.87
C ARG A 152 1.06 -9.45 11.29
N PHE A 153 1.63 -10.65 11.05
CA PHE A 153 3.07 -10.89 11.27
C PHE A 153 3.92 -9.91 10.43
N ALA A 154 3.63 -9.78 9.13
CA ALA A 154 4.38 -8.90 8.24
C ALA A 154 4.23 -7.41 8.63
N GLU A 155 3.06 -7.00 9.11
CA GLU A 155 2.85 -5.66 9.65
C GLU A 155 3.70 -5.38 10.88
N ILE A 156 3.73 -6.29 11.87
CA ILE A 156 4.56 -6.14 13.09
C ILE A 156 6.04 -6.05 12.71
N VAL A 157 6.51 -6.88 11.79
CA VAL A 157 7.90 -6.83 11.30
C VAL A 157 8.24 -5.45 10.71
N LEU A 158 7.36 -4.90 9.88
CA LEU A 158 7.54 -3.57 9.28
C LEU A 158 7.40 -2.43 10.32
N GLU A 159 6.43 -2.53 11.22
CA GLU A 159 6.09 -1.51 12.23
C GLU A 159 7.18 -1.35 13.31
N HIS A 160 7.96 -2.40 13.56
CA HIS A 160 9.06 -2.40 14.55
C HIS A 160 10.48 -2.48 13.94
N GLY A 161 10.61 -2.55 12.60
CA GLY A 161 11.91 -2.55 11.92
C GLY A 161 12.68 -3.86 12.08
N LEU A 162 11.97 -4.98 12.02
CA LEU A 162 12.52 -6.33 12.25
C LEU A 162 12.79 -7.08 10.92
N GLU A 163 12.78 -6.39 9.76
CA GLU A 163 13.01 -7.03 8.45
C GLU A 163 14.37 -7.73 8.40
N GLU A 164 15.45 -7.09 8.90
CA GLU A 164 16.78 -7.70 8.99
C GLU A 164 16.83 -8.87 9.99
N VAL A 165 16.11 -8.76 11.12
CA VAL A 165 16.09 -9.77 12.21
C VAL A 165 15.51 -11.11 11.76
N PHE A 166 14.51 -11.08 10.87
CA PHE A 166 13.90 -12.29 10.30
C PHE A 166 14.46 -12.67 8.92
N SER A 167 15.57 -12.05 8.49
CA SER A 167 16.24 -12.38 7.22
C SER A 167 17.24 -13.54 7.37
N GLY A 168 17.54 -14.21 6.25
CA GLY A 168 18.48 -15.35 6.22
C GLY A 168 17.93 -16.62 6.88
N ILE A 169 18.78 -17.65 6.98
CA ILE A 169 18.39 -19.00 7.42
C ILE A 169 17.94 -19.00 8.89
N ASP A 170 18.71 -18.33 9.75
CA ASP A 170 18.41 -18.25 11.19
C ASP A 170 17.17 -17.37 11.44
N GLY A 171 17.03 -16.27 10.70
CA GLY A 171 15.87 -15.37 10.78
C GLY A 171 14.56 -16.04 10.33
N GLU A 172 14.57 -16.81 9.23
CA GLU A 172 13.41 -17.60 8.81
C GLU A 172 13.07 -18.72 9.82
N THR A 173 14.06 -19.26 10.53
CA THR A 173 13.85 -20.21 11.63
C THR A 173 13.19 -19.54 12.84
N GLU A 174 13.65 -18.35 13.26
CA GLU A 174 13.01 -17.60 14.34
C GLU A 174 11.62 -17.08 13.95
N LYS A 175 11.39 -16.71 12.68
CA LYS A 175 10.08 -16.38 12.13
C LYS A 175 9.10 -17.54 12.27
N CYS A 176 9.49 -18.75 11.88
CA CYS A 176 8.71 -19.97 12.11
C CYS A 176 8.41 -20.17 13.61
N LYS A 177 9.40 -19.98 14.50
CA LYS A 177 9.20 -20.09 15.95
C LYS A 177 8.25 -19.02 16.50
N ARG A 178 8.31 -17.76 16.05
CA ARG A 178 7.41 -16.68 16.48
C ARG A 178 5.98 -16.95 16.01
N LEU A 179 5.80 -17.37 14.75
CA LEU A 179 4.52 -17.76 14.18
C LEU A 179 3.88 -18.91 14.98
N MET A 180 4.62 -20.00 15.25
CA MET A 180 4.10 -21.11 16.07
C MET A 180 3.85 -20.72 17.54
N SER A 181 4.73 -19.90 18.13
CA SER A 181 4.65 -19.54 19.55
C SER A 181 3.43 -18.66 19.87
N SER A 182 2.92 -17.91 18.90
CA SER A 182 1.83 -16.94 19.06
C SER A 182 0.48 -17.44 18.52
N LEU A 183 0.41 -18.73 18.12
CA LEU A 183 -0.84 -19.37 17.76
C LEU A 183 -1.77 -19.50 18.98
N ASP A 184 -3.02 -19.15 18.75
CA ASP A 184 -4.17 -19.49 19.60
C ASP A 184 -5.24 -20.20 18.75
N PRO A 185 -6.05 -21.10 19.35
CA PRO A 185 -6.01 -21.53 20.75
C PRO A 185 -4.80 -22.43 21.06
N PRO A 186 -4.46 -22.66 22.34
CA PRO A 186 -3.28 -23.44 22.75
C PRO A 186 -3.21 -24.87 22.17
N VAL A 187 -4.36 -25.50 21.88
CA VAL A 187 -4.41 -26.83 21.25
C VAL A 187 -3.82 -26.79 19.84
N LEU A 188 -4.25 -25.84 19.01
CA LEU A 188 -3.74 -25.63 17.64
C LEU A 188 -2.22 -25.40 17.64
N LYS A 189 -1.73 -24.66 18.64
CA LYS A 189 -0.30 -24.40 18.83
C LYS A 189 0.51 -25.67 19.11
N GLU A 190 0.04 -26.56 19.97
CA GLU A 190 0.72 -27.84 20.22
C GLU A 190 0.59 -28.81 19.02
N ASP A 191 -0.55 -28.83 18.33
CA ASP A 191 -0.73 -29.64 17.11
C ASP A 191 0.22 -29.19 15.99
N VAL A 192 0.34 -27.89 15.72
CA VAL A 192 1.26 -27.35 14.72
C VAL A 192 2.72 -27.59 15.09
N LYS A 193 3.11 -27.41 16.37
CA LYS A 193 4.46 -27.75 16.84
C LYS A 193 4.78 -29.22 16.61
N ASN A 194 3.85 -30.12 16.93
CA ASN A 194 4.01 -31.56 16.73
C ASN A 194 4.14 -31.90 15.24
N ALA A 195 3.30 -31.33 14.38
CA ALA A 195 3.40 -31.49 12.94
C ALA A 195 4.78 -31.04 12.42
N VAL A 196 5.18 -29.80 12.68
CA VAL A 196 6.46 -29.22 12.24
C VAL A 196 7.66 -30.04 12.73
N ARG A 197 7.62 -30.54 13.98
CA ARG A 197 8.68 -31.42 14.53
C ARG A 197 8.91 -32.68 13.70
N TRP A 198 7.86 -33.26 13.12
CA TRP A 198 7.95 -34.51 12.37
C TRP A 198 8.07 -34.30 10.85
N THR A 199 7.47 -33.24 10.28
CA THR A 199 7.48 -32.97 8.83
C THR A 199 8.55 -31.98 8.38
N HIS A 200 8.95 -31.03 9.22
CA HIS A 200 9.83 -29.90 8.88
C HIS A 200 10.93 -29.69 9.92
N LYS A 201 11.76 -30.73 10.11
CA LYS A 201 12.78 -30.82 11.17
C LYS A 201 13.73 -29.61 11.29
N GLU A 202 14.02 -28.91 10.19
CA GLU A 202 14.86 -27.71 10.21
C GLU A 202 14.18 -26.53 10.91
N ALA A 203 12.87 -26.34 10.72
CA ALA A 203 12.07 -25.31 11.40
C ALA A 203 11.70 -25.67 12.86
N ALA A 204 12.08 -26.88 13.30
CA ALA A 204 11.82 -27.40 14.65
C ALA A 204 13.04 -27.30 15.60
N LYS A 205 14.19 -26.82 15.12
CA LYS A 205 15.41 -26.55 15.89
C LYS A 205 15.36 -25.15 16.49
#